data_AF-A0A815ZYS4-F1
#
_entry.id   AF-A0A815ZYS4-F1
#
_cell.length_a   1.000
_cell.length_b   1.000
_cell.length_c   1.000
_cell.angle_alpha   90.00
_cell.angle_beta   90.00
_cell.angle_gamma   90.00
#
_symmetry.space_group_name_H-M   'P 1'
#
loop_
_entity.id
_entity.type
_entity.pdbx_description
1 polymer ?
#
loop_
_entity_poly.entity_id
_entity_poly.type
_entity_poly.pdbx_seq_one_letter_code
_entity_poly.pdbx_strand_id
1 'polypeptide(L)'
;LDYDSIQDALVTMVNPNNYNINTFDNYTPILPVASATATSYSTQQCIIEDYTLNKEQQAAFLIITNHLDGDKERHKGTNNGQLIMCIPGCGGTGKSQLIRAVTKYFLITKRMQMMRKLAPTGIAAAEIGGMTIHSFLGEQRNSGKPRTIKPGDTKLENQWRLVEYLLVDEMSMVGLTLLGKLNRIMSAAKHADPQIPFGSINVIFFGDYLQYRPVYDAPLYTDFSQPSKNKSGQSRSEKEIQQRAARSLILQINCVIKLSQQMRTEDERYLELLERLRQGNCNLQDYELLSTRIVGQPSVSSLRESRWNEAPILAYRNEVRTQLNNKAAVHNAAQLGLQPMVCVAQDTCKGKPIEDPILMKKLLELSDSKTEHLPGLLPFVPGMPVILTQ
;
A
#
# COMPACT_ATOMS: atom_id res chain seq x y z
N LEU A 1 -15.00 -15.71 24.57
CA LEU A 1 -13.62 -16.19 24.43
C LEU A 1 -12.77 -15.41 25.42
N ASP A 2 -12.04 -16.13 26.27
CA ASP A 2 -11.59 -15.73 27.60
C ASP A 2 -10.48 -14.66 27.59
N TYR A 3 -10.61 -13.64 28.45
CA TYR A 3 -9.73 -12.45 28.52
C TYR A 3 -8.27 -12.82 28.87
N ASP A 4 -8.07 -13.95 29.53
CA ASP A 4 -6.76 -14.44 29.96
C ASP A 4 -5.92 -15.02 28.80
N SER A 5 -6.56 -15.45 27.70
CA SER A 5 -5.85 -16.02 26.55
C SER A 5 -5.13 -14.98 25.65
N ILE A 6 -5.27 -13.68 25.96
CA ILE A 6 -4.59 -12.57 25.26
C ILE A 6 -3.27 -12.19 25.95
N GLN A 7 -3.07 -12.53 27.24
CA GLN A 7 -1.81 -12.25 27.93
C GLN A 7 -0.66 -13.16 27.50
N ASP A 8 -0.95 -14.40 27.09
CA ASP A 8 0.10 -15.36 26.72
C ASP A 8 0.82 -15.04 25.41
N ALA A 9 0.30 -14.11 24.60
CA ALA A 9 0.97 -13.63 23.39
C ALA A 9 1.99 -12.50 23.65
N LEU A 10 2.13 -12.02 24.90
CA LEU A 10 2.92 -10.82 25.24
C LEU A 10 4.18 -11.06 26.08
N VAL A 11 4.55 -12.29 26.41
CA VAL A 11 5.70 -12.54 27.29
C VAL A 11 6.93 -13.03 26.52
N THR A 12 7.72 -12.10 25.99
CA THR A 12 9.19 -12.28 25.94
C THR A 12 9.89 -10.93 25.94
N MET A 13 9.94 -10.23 27.08
CA MET A 13 11.01 -9.26 27.36
C MET A 13 11.44 -9.31 28.82
N VAL A 14 12.70 -9.72 28.97
CA VAL A 14 13.69 -9.52 30.04
C VAL A 14 13.25 -8.68 31.25
N ASN A 15 13.26 -9.31 32.42
CA ASN A 15 13.13 -8.71 33.74
C ASN A 15 14.53 -8.34 34.29
N PRO A 16 14.71 -7.14 34.87
CA PRO A 16 15.31 -7.15 36.20
C PRO A 16 14.71 -6.12 37.18
N ASN A 17 14.60 -6.57 38.43
CA ASN A 17 14.58 -5.84 39.70
C ASN A 17 13.23 -5.40 40.31
N ASN A 18 12.73 -6.30 41.16
CA ASN A 18 12.31 -6.08 42.56
C ASN A 18 12.23 -4.63 43.06
N TYR A 19 11.06 -4.22 43.57
CA TYR A 19 10.90 -3.70 44.94
C TYR A 19 9.47 -3.89 45.45
N ASN A 20 9.37 -4.43 46.67
CA ASN A 20 8.18 -4.47 47.52
C ASN A 20 7.74 -3.06 47.94
N ILE A 21 6.43 -2.84 48.11
CA ILE A 21 5.74 -2.39 49.35
C ILE A 21 4.32 -1.95 48.97
N ASN A 22 3.31 -2.68 49.47
CA ASN A 22 1.91 -2.26 49.55
C ASN A 22 1.59 -2.05 51.05
N THR A 23 1.08 -0.86 51.41
CA THR A 23 0.05 -0.71 52.45
C THR A 23 -0.77 0.56 52.20
N PHE A 24 -2.03 0.31 51.83
CA PHE A 24 -3.30 0.92 52.23
C PHE A 24 -3.56 2.44 52.22
N ASP A 25 -4.70 2.72 51.56
CA ASP A 25 -5.75 3.70 51.84
C ASP A 25 -5.48 5.21 51.68
N ASN A 26 -6.09 5.77 50.63
CA ASN A 26 -6.97 6.92 50.75
C ASN A 26 -7.88 7.06 49.51
N TYR A 27 -9.16 6.74 49.68
CA TYR A 27 -10.21 6.99 48.70
C TYR A 27 -10.51 8.49 48.59
N THR A 28 -10.48 9.02 47.37
CA THR A 28 -11.28 10.19 46.95
C THR A 28 -12.18 9.73 45.80
N PRO A 29 -13.48 10.08 45.78
CA PRO A 29 -14.40 9.58 44.77
C PRO A 29 -14.08 10.26 43.43
N ILE A 30 -13.50 9.49 42.51
CA ILE A 30 -13.32 9.90 41.12
C ILE A 30 -14.72 9.98 40.50
N LEU A 31 -15.12 11.19 40.09
CA LEU A 31 -16.30 11.42 39.26
C LEU A 31 -16.30 10.44 38.07
N PRO A 32 -17.46 9.94 37.63
CA PRO A 32 -17.49 8.90 36.62
C PRO A 32 -16.79 9.40 35.36
N VAL A 33 -15.65 8.78 35.05
CA VAL A 33 -15.04 8.79 33.72
C VAL A 33 -16.17 8.45 32.76
N ALA A 34 -16.39 9.31 31.77
CA ALA A 34 -17.40 9.13 30.74
C ALA A 34 -17.16 7.80 30.01
N SER A 35 -17.75 6.76 30.57
CA SER A 35 -18.33 5.58 29.97
C SER A 35 -18.09 5.50 28.44
N ALA A 36 -16.99 4.87 28.01
CA ALA A 36 -16.89 4.29 26.68
C ALA A 36 -17.82 3.05 26.64
N THR A 37 -19.13 3.27 26.63
CA THR A 37 -20.11 2.26 27.06
C THR A 37 -20.78 1.52 25.92
N ALA A 38 -20.50 0.22 25.84
CA ALA A 38 -21.25 -0.86 25.17
C ALA A 38 -21.46 -0.77 23.63
N THR A 39 -21.59 0.41 23.04
CA THR A 39 -21.87 0.59 21.61
C THR A 39 -20.63 0.43 20.73
N SER A 40 -19.44 0.84 21.19
CA SER A 40 -18.19 0.64 20.42
C SER A 40 -17.80 -0.83 20.38
N TYR A 41 -17.82 -1.53 21.53
CA TYR A 41 -17.48 -2.95 21.63
C TYR A 41 -18.44 -3.83 20.80
N SER A 42 -19.74 -3.53 20.83
CA SER A 42 -20.71 -4.23 19.96
C SER A 42 -20.46 -3.93 18.47
N THR A 43 -20.07 -2.69 18.12
CA THR A 43 -19.71 -2.33 16.74
C THR A 43 -18.44 -3.05 16.27
N GLN A 44 -17.39 -3.09 17.10
CA GLN A 44 -16.14 -3.77 16.79
C GLN A 44 -16.39 -5.27 16.56
N GLN A 45 -17.15 -5.91 17.45
CA GLN A 45 -17.49 -7.32 17.34
C GLN A 45 -18.30 -7.64 16.07
N CYS A 46 -19.31 -6.81 15.77
CA CYS A 46 -20.10 -6.95 14.53
C CYS A 46 -19.23 -6.87 13.28
N ILE A 47 -18.29 -5.92 13.21
CA ILE A 47 -17.38 -5.81 12.05
C ILE A 47 -16.41 -6.98 11.96
N ILE A 48 -15.90 -7.46 13.10
CA ILE A 48 -15.03 -8.64 13.16
C ILE A 48 -15.74 -9.85 12.53
N GLU A 49 -17.02 -10.04 12.86
CA GLU A 49 -17.87 -11.10 12.33
C GLU A 49 -18.20 -10.89 10.85
N ASP A 50 -18.67 -9.69 10.47
CA ASP A 50 -19.05 -9.33 9.09
C ASP A 50 -17.90 -9.51 8.09
N TYR A 51 -16.67 -9.16 8.51
CA TYR A 51 -15.47 -9.26 7.67
C TYR A 51 -14.71 -10.57 7.87
N THR A 52 -15.23 -11.48 8.72
CA THR A 52 -14.64 -12.78 9.06
C THR A 52 -13.15 -12.67 9.38
N LEU A 53 -12.80 -11.72 10.26
CA LEU A 53 -11.41 -11.45 10.59
C LEU A 53 -10.81 -12.61 11.39
N ASN A 54 -9.61 -13.07 11.03
CA ASN A 54 -8.87 -14.05 11.82
C ASN A 54 -8.23 -13.40 13.08
N LYS A 55 -7.63 -14.20 13.96
CA LYS A 55 -7.07 -13.71 15.25
C LYS A 55 -6.06 -12.56 15.07
N GLU A 56 -5.17 -12.66 14.10
CA GLU A 56 -4.13 -11.65 13.84
C GLU A 56 -4.73 -10.35 13.28
N GLN A 57 -5.70 -10.48 12.37
CA GLN A 57 -6.45 -9.36 11.81
C GLN A 57 -7.31 -8.68 12.88
N GLN A 58 -7.97 -9.45 13.76
CA GLN A 58 -8.74 -8.95 14.89
C GLN A 58 -7.84 -8.16 15.84
N ALA A 59 -6.67 -8.69 16.20
CA ALA A 59 -5.72 -7.99 17.06
C ALA A 59 -5.32 -6.63 16.46
N ALA A 60 -4.95 -6.60 15.17
CA ALA A 60 -4.63 -5.35 14.50
C ALA A 60 -5.81 -4.38 14.43
N PHE A 61 -7.02 -4.88 14.10
CA PHE A 61 -8.24 -4.10 14.05
C PHE A 61 -8.58 -3.46 15.40
N LEU A 62 -8.50 -4.24 16.49
CA LEU A 62 -8.79 -3.77 17.84
C LEU A 62 -7.76 -2.74 18.32
N ILE A 63 -6.47 -2.90 18.00
CA ILE A 63 -5.45 -1.89 18.33
C ILE A 63 -5.80 -0.55 17.67
N ILE A 64 -6.11 -0.56 16.37
CA ILE A 64 -6.42 0.66 15.62
C ILE A 64 -7.69 1.34 16.15
N THR A 65 -8.73 0.55 16.41
CA THR A 65 -10.05 1.07 16.81
C THR A 65 -10.08 1.52 18.28
N ASN A 66 -9.44 0.79 19.20
CA ASN A 66 -9.30 1.22 20.59
C ASN A 66 -8.45 2.49 20.71
N HIS A 67 -7.37 2.59 19.92
CA HIS A 67 -6.60 3.83 19.82
C HIS A 67 -7.46 5.01 19.34
N LEU A 68 -8.33 4.78 18.35
CA LEU A 68 -9.24 5.79 17.83
C LEU A 68 -10.27 6.24 18.88
N ASP A 69 -10.76 5.30 19.70
CA ASP A 69 -11.76 5.57 20.73
C ASP A 69 -11.20 6.19 22.01
N GLY A 70 -9.88 6.43 22.06
CA GLY A 70 -9.24 7.19 23.13
C GLY A 70 -8.57 6.35 24.21
N ASP A 71 -8.39 5.04 24.00
CA ASP A 71 -7.52 4.21 24.86
C ASP A 71 -6.03 4.50 24.58
N LYS A 72 -5.63 5.75 24.84
CA LYS A 72 -4.25 6.24 24.65
C LYS A 72 -3.31 5.73 25.75
N GLU A 73 -3.86 5.20 26.84
CA GLU A 73 -3.15 4.76 28.04
C GLU A 73 -2.30 3.50 27.79
N ARG A 74 -2.69 2.62 26.85
CA ARG A 74 -1.90 1.45 26.44
C ARG A 74 -0.60 1.77 25.69
N HIS A 75 -0.39 3.01 25.24
CA HIS A 75 0.76 3.42 24.44
C HIS A 75 1.75 4.35 25.16
N LYS A 76 1.74 4.37 26.50
CA LYS A 76 2.62 5.19 27.36
C LYS A 76 4.14 4.94 27.22
N GLY A 77 4.57 3.99 26.37
CA GLY A 77 5.98 3.66 26.16
C GLY A 77 6.71 4.46 25.07
N THR A 78 6.01 5.22 24.22
CA THR A 78 6.67 6.00 23.14
C THR A 78 6.02 7.37 22.98
N ASN A 79 6.85 8.42 22.96
CA ASN A 79 6.52 9.84 22.80
C ASN A 79 5.13 10.14 22.20
N ASN A 80 4.30 10.87 22.96
CA ASN A 80 3.04 11.52 22.55
C ASN A 80 1.82 10.65 22.17
N GLY A 81 1.86 9.32 22.30
CA GLY A 81 0.67 8.49 22.04
C GLY A 81 0.24 8.48 20.57
N GLN A 82 1.17 8.75 19.65
CA GLN A 82 0.97 8.57 18.21
C GLN A 82 1.17 7.10 17.85
N LEU A 83 0.27 6.53 17.05
CA LEU A 83 0.39 5.17 16.54
C LEU A 83 1.12 5.17 15.20
N ILE A 84 2.32 4.57 15.16
CA ILE A 84 3.06 4.30 13.92
C ILE A 84 3.17 2.78 13.81
N MET A 85 2.20 2.18 13.12
CA MET A 85 1.99 0.75 13.07
C MET A 85 2.43 0.16 11.73
N CYS A 86 2.99 -1.05 11.75
CA CYS A 86 3.28 -1.83 10.55
C CYS A 86 2.59 -3.20 10.62
N ILE A 87 1.90 -3.56 9.54
CA ILE A 87 1.18 -4.82 9.39
C ILE A 87 1.79 -5.58 8.19
N PRO A 88 2.92 -6.27 8.39
CA PRO A 88 3.52 -7.08 7.35
C PRO A 88 2.75 -8.40 7.18
N GLY A 89 2.70 -8.92 5.96
CA GLY A 89 2.18 -10.27 5.71
C GLY A 89 2.31 -10.64 4.25
N CYS A 90 2.48 -11.92 3.93
CA CYS A 90 2.61 -12.38 2.56
C CYS A 90 1.34 -12.10 1.73
N GLY A 91 1.45 -12.28 0.40
CA GLY A 91 0.28 -12.17 -0.48
C GLY A 91 -0.81 -13.13 -0.03
N GLY A 92 -2.05 -12.65 0.09
CA GLY A 92 -3.21 -13.47 0.47
C GLY A 92 -3.54 -13.52 1.97
N THR A 93 -2.78 -12.88 2.87
CA THR A 93 -3.08 -12.88 4.32
C THR A 93 -4.23 -11.95 4.75
N GLY A 94 -4.97 -11.38 3.79
CA GLY A 94 -6.13 -10.53 4.04
C GLY A 94 -5.85 -9.09 4.51
N LYS A 95 -4.68 -8.52 4.20
CA LYS A 95 -4.35 -7.11 4.50
C LYS A 95 -5.43 -6.12 3.98
N SER A 96 -5.84 -6.26 2.72
CA SER A 96 -6.88 -5.39 2.13
C SER A 96 -8.25 -5.61 2.77
N GLN A 97 -8.57 -6.83 3.23
CA GLN A 97 -9.79 -7.11 4.01
C GLN A 97 -9.77 -6.36 5.35
N LEU A 98 -8.63 -6.36 6.05
CA LEU A 98 -8.44 -5.59 7.28
C LEU A 98 -8.59 -4.08 7.04
N ILE A 99 -8.04 -3.54 5.94
CA ILE A 99 -8.23 -2.12 5.56
C ILE A 99 -9.72 -1.80 5.35
N ARG A 100 -10.49 -2.72 4.73
CA ARG A 100 -11.93 -2.55 4.54
C ARG A 100 -12.69 -2.58 5.87
N ALA A 101 -12.33 -3.48 6.79
CA ALA A 101 -12.92 -3.54 8.13
C ALA A 101 -12.65 -2.24 8.93
N VAL A 102 -11.41 -1.76 8.94
CA VAL A 102 -11.06 -0.46 9.55
C VAL A 102 -11.85 0.68 8.89
N THR A 103 -11.92 0.70 7.55
CA THR A 103 -12.72 1.69 6.81
C THR A 103 -14.19 1.66 7.24
N LYS A 104 -14.78 0.47 7.41
CA LYS A 104 -16.16 0.31 7.87
C LYS A 104 -16.35 0.86 9.28
N TYR A 105 -15.39 0.67 10.18
CA TYR A 105 -15.44 1.23 11.53
C TYR A 105 -15.47 2.77 11.51
N PHE A 106 -14.56 3.40 10.74
CA PHE A 106 -14.55 4.86 10.56
C PHE A 106 -15.86 5.37 9.93
N LEU A 107 -16.49 4.58 9.07
CA LEU A 107 -17.79 4.91 8.47
C LEU A 107 -18.93 4.87 9.50
N ILE A 108 -19.08 3.78 10.25
CA ILE A 108 -20.15 3.61 11.25
C ILE A 108 -20.01 4.66 12.36
N THR A 109 -18.78 4.93 12.80
CA THR A 109 -18.50 5.92 13.85
C THR A 109 -18.54 7.37 13.36
N LYS A 110 -18.85 7.61 12.07
CA LYS A 110 -18.94 8.96 11.44
C LYS A 110 -17.63 9.76 11.52
N ARG A 111 -16.50 9.06 11.38
CA ARG A 111 -15.14 9.62 11.48
C ARG A 111 -14.33 9.52 10.17
N MET A 112 -14.97 9.19 9.04
CA MET A 112 -14.30 9.02 7.73
C MET A 112 -13.37 10.16 7.33
N GLN A 113 -13.72 11.40 7.67
CA GLN A 113 -12.91 12.60 7.44
C GLN A 113 -11.52 12.55 8.10
N MET A 114 -11.37 11.76 9.17
CA MET A 114 -10.13 11.56 9.90
C MET A 114 -9.18 10.60 9.21
N MET A 115 -9.64 9.83 8.22
CA MET A 115 -8.84 8.82 7.55
C MET A 115 -8.46 9.23 6.12
N ARG A 116 -7.22 8.90 5.74
CA ARG A 116 -6.75 8.87 4.35
C ARG A 116 -6.15 7.51 4.05
N LYS A 117 -6.30 7.06 2.81
CA LYS A 117 -5.79 5.78 2.31
C LYS A 117 -4.95 6.05 1.08
N LEU A 118 -3.70 5.61 1.11
CA LEU A 118 -2.75 5.80 0.03
C LEU A 118 -2.16 4.46 -0.41
N ALA A 119 -1.79 4.38 -1.68
CA ALA A 119 -1.00 3.27 -2.21
C ALA A 119 -0.02 3.80 -3.29
N PRO A 120 1.06 3.09 -3.62
CA PRO A 120 2.03 3.51 -4.63
C PRO A 120 1.50 3.37 -6.07
N THR A 121 0.54 2.46 -6.32
CA THR A 121 -0.02 2.19 -7.66
C THR A 121 -1.52 2.49 -7.72
N GLY A 122 -2.03 2.82 -8.92
CA GLY A 122 -3.45 3.12 -9.13
C GLY A 122 -4.38 1.94 -8.80
N ILE A 123 -3.98 0.73 -9.17
CA ILE A 123 -4.77 -0.49 -8.89
C ILE A 123 -4.85 -0.75 -7.38
N ALA A 124 -3.72 -0.69 -6.67
CA ALA A 124 -3.72 -0.87 -5.21
C ALA A 124 -4.51 0.23 -4.50
N ALA A 125 -4.42 1.47 -4.98
CA ALA A 125 -5.20 2.59 -4.44
C ALA A 125 -6.71 2.37 -4.65
N ALA A 126 -7.13 1.92 -5.83
CA ALA A 126 -8.52 1.61 -6.13
C ALA A 126 -9.06 0.47 -5.26
N GLU A 127 -8.28 -0.60 -5.05
CA GLU A 127 -8.66 -1.78 -4.26
C GLU A 127 -9.04 -1.44 -2.82
N ILE A 128 -8.34 -0.46 -2.24
CA ILE A 128 -8.62 0.05 -0.89
C ILE A 128 -9.53 1.28 -0.88
N GLY A 129 -10.03 1.74 -2.03
CA GLY A 129 -10.82 2.97 -2.14
C GLY A 129 -10.08 4.22 -1.66
N GLY A 130 -8.80 4.32 -2.01
CA GLY A 130 -7.88 5.41 -1.71
C GLY A 130 -7.39 6.12 -2.99
N MET A 131 -6.24 6.78 -2.89
CA MET A 131 -5.58 7.44 -4.03
C MET A 131 -4.08 7.12 -4.05
N THR A 132 -3.41 7.39 -5.16
CA THR A 132 -1.96 7.16 -5.20
C THR A 132 -1.21 8.18 -4.34
N ILE A 133 -0.06 7.79 -3.78
CA ILE A 133 0.81 8.73 -3.05
C ILE A 133 1.20 9.90 -3.97
N HIS A 134 1.58 9.65 -5.22
CA HIS A 134 1.96 10.71 -6.15
C HIS A 134 0.82 11.69 -6.46
N SER A 135 -0.39 11.17 -6.72
CA SER A 135 -1.60 11.99 -6.86
C SER A 135 -1.84 12.83 -5.60
N PHE A 136 -1.62 12.23 -4.43
CA PHE A 136 -1.75 12.88 -3.15
C PHE A 136 -0.74 14.04 -2.95
N LEU A 137 0.53 13.84 -3.31
CA LEU A 137 1.56 14.90 -3.23
C LEU A 137 1.35 16.03 -4.25
N GLY A 138 0.35 15.93 -5.13
CA GLY A 138 0.12 16.88 -6.21
C GLY A 138 1.20 16.82 -7.30
N GLU A 139 1.95 15.72 -7.37
CA GLU A 139 2.88 15.44 -8.45
C GLU A 139 2.07 14.97 -9.67
N GLN A 140 1.37 15.91 -10.32
CA GLN A 140 0.76 15.64 -11.62
C GLN A 140 1.87 15.55 -12.67
N ARG A 141 1.96 14.39 -13.33
CA ARG A 141 2.90 14.10 -14.42
C ARG A 141 2.91 15.20 -15.50
N ASN A 142 1.75 15.81 -15.78
CA ASN A 142 1.55 16.79 -16.85
C ASN A 142 2.09 18.20 -16.60
N SER A 143 2.57 18.54 -15.40
CA SER A 143 2.81 19.96 -15.06
C SER A 143 4.25 20.45 -15.27
N GLY A 144 5.22 19.58 -15.54
CA GLY A 144 6.64 19.93 -15.76
C GLY A 144 7.33 20.67 -14.58
N LYS A 145 6.58 21.02 -13.53
CA LYS A 145 7.02 21.72 -12.33
C LYS A 145 6.43 21.00 -11.13
N PRO A 146 7.26 20.43 -10.24
CA PRO A 146 6.75 19.87 -8.99
C PRO A 146 5.97 20.95 -8.25
N ARG A 147 4.75 20.63 -7.78
CA ARG A 147 3.97 21.55 -6.95
C ARG A 147 4.83 21.90 -5.74
N THR A 148 5.27 23.14 -5.65
CA THR A 148 6.02 23.63 -4.50
C THR A 148 5.00 23.89 -3.40
N ILE A 149 4.75 22.88 -2.56
CA ILE A 149 3.93 23.05 -1.36
C ILE A 149 4.70 23.97 -0.43
N LYS A 150 4.16 25.17 -0.23
CA LYS A 150 4.70 26.16 0.69
C LYS A 150 3.94 26.06 2.02
N PRO A 151 4.61 26.30 3.16
CA PRO A 151 3.91 26.59 4.41
C PRO A 151 2.89 27.71 4.18
N GLY A 152 1.64 27.54 4.64
CA GLY A 152 0.55 28.48 4.36
C GLY A 152 -0.33 28.12 3.15
N ASP A 153 -0.18 26.93 2.54
CA ASP A 153 -1.12 26.43 1.53
C ASP A 153 -2.45 26.08 2.20
N THR A 154 -3.31 27.09 2.34
CA THR A 154 -4.63 27.00 2.99
C THR A 154 -5.50 25.87 2.43
N LYS A 155 -5.36 25.50 1.16
CA LYS A 155 -6.10 24.39 0.57
C LYS A 155 -5.62 23.05 1.14
N LEU A 156 -4.31 22.85 1.21
CA LEU A 156 -3.72 21.65 1.80
C LEU A 156 -4.06 21.57 3.30
N GLU A 157 -3.90 22.67 4.03
CA GLU A 157 -4.21 22.74 5.46
C GLU A 157 -5.67 22.40 5.74
N ASN A 158 -6.61 22.97 4.98
CA ASN A 158 -8.03 22.65 5.12
C ASN A 158 -8.34 21.18 4.79
N GLN A 159 -7.67 20.59 3.80
CA GLN A 159 -7.83 19.18 3.43
C GLN A 159 -7.32 18.21 4.51
N TRP A 160 -6.30 18.62 5.27
CA TRP A 160 -5.62 17.81 6.28
C TRP A 160 -6.04 18.13 7.71
N ARG A 161 -6.75 19.23 7.94
CA ARG A 161 -7.16 19.70 9.26
C ARG A 161 -7.74 18.57 10.12
N LEU A 162 -8.68 17.81 9.56
CA LEU A 162 -9.37 16.73 10.27
C LEU A 162 -8.67 15.37 10.20
N VAL A 163 -7.64 15.21 9.37
CA VAL A 163 -6.98 13.91 9.14
C VAL A 163 -6.11 13.53 10.33
N GLU A 164 -6.36 12.38 10.94
CA GLU A 164 -5.59 11.85 12.08
C GLU A 164 -5.00 10.46 11.79
N TYR A 165 -5.51 9.76 10.76
CA TYR A 165 -5.06 8.44 10.37
C TYR A 165 -4.70 8.40 8.88
N LEU A 166 -3.54 7.82 8.60
CA LEU A 166 -3.07 7.53 7.26
C LEU A 166 -2.79 6.04 7.13
N LEU A 167 -3.54 5.36 6.27
CA LEU A 167 -3.30 3.97 5.90
C LEU A 167 -2.52 3.96 4.59
N VAL A 168 -1.40 3.24 4.56
CA VAL A 168 -0.56 3.12 3.36
C VAL A 168 -0.42 1.65 3.00
N ASP A 169 -1.03 1.24 1.88
CA ASP A 169 -0.91 -0.12 1.36
C ASP A 169 0.26 -0.27 0.38
N GLU A 170 0.70 -1.51 0.16
CA GLU A 170 1.85 -1.88 -0.66
C GLU A 170 3.14 -1.12 -0.31
N MET A 171 3.43 -1.02 0.99
CA MET A 171 4.56 -0.26 1.53
C MET A 171 5.93 -0.71 0.99
N SER A 172 6.06 -1.95 0.51
CA SER A 172 7.29 -2.46 -0.11
C SER A 172 7.72 -1.70 -1.36
N MET A 173 6.76 -1.14 -2.10
CA MET A 173 7.00 -0.33 -3.29
C MET A 173 7.22 1.16 -2.97
N VAL A 174 7.09 1.57 -1.70
CA VAL A 174 7.34 2.95 -1.26
C VAL A 174 8.81 3.10 -0.92
N GLY A 175 9.49 4.00 -1.64
CA GLY A 175 10.89 4.29 -1.37
C GLY A 175 11.09 5.40 -0.33
N LEU A 176 12.31 5.49 0.18
CA LEU A 176 12.69 6.47 1.20
C LEU A 176 12.53 7.92 0.74
N THR A 177 12.81 8.22 -0.53
CA THR A 177 12.62 9.58 -1.06
C THR A 177 11.14 9.94 -1.07
N LEU A 178 10.28 9.03 -1.53
CA LEU A 178 8.83 9.22 -1.56
C LEU A 178 8.25 9.39 -0.15
N LEU A 179 8.69 8.56 0.81
CA LEU A 179 8.29 8.67 2.21
C LEU A 179 8.71 10.00 2.84
N GLY A 180 9.94 10.46 2.58
CA GLY A 180 10.42 11.75 3.08
C GLY A 180 9.61 12.93 2.54
N LYS A 181 9.24 12.89 1.25
CA LYS A 181 8.32 13.89 0.66
C LYS A 181 6.95 13.87 1.32
N LEU A 182 6.38 12.69 1.54
CA LEU A 182 5.10 12.50 2.22
C LEU A 182 5.14 13.08 3.64
N ASN A 183 6.18 12.77 4.41
CA ASN A 183 6.39 13.33 5.75
C ASN A 183 6.41 14.85 5.74
N ARG A 184 7.22 15.46 4.85
CA ARG A 184 7.33 16.93 4.75
C ARG A 184 5.97 17.58 4.47
N ILE A 185 5.17 16.98 3.59
CA ILE A 185 3.86 17.51 3.22
C ILE A 185 2.88 17.40 4.39
N MET A 186 2.90 16.29 5.13
CA MET A 186 2.06 16.14 6.32
C MET A 186 2.47 17.09 7.44
N SER A 187 3.77 17.24 7.73
CA SER A 187 4.27 18.20 8.72
C SER A 187 3.86 19.64 8.34
N ALA A 188 3.98 20.01 7.06
CA ALA A 188 3.55 21.32 6.58
C ALA A 188 2.02 21.50 6.68
N ALA A 189 1.23 20.49 6.31
CA ALA A 189 -0.23 20.55 6.36
C ALA A 189 -0.78 20.63 7.80
N LYS A 190 -0.01 20.13 8.78
CA LYS A 190 -0.36 20.11 10.21
C LYS A 190 0.30 21.21 11.02
N HIS A 191 1.11 22.07 10.41
CA HIS A 191 1.95 23.06 11.11
C HIS A 191 2.79 22.42 12.23
N ALA A 192 3.21 21.18 12.03
CA ALA A 192 3.96 20.42 13.01
C ALA A 192 5.47 20.67 12.85
N ASP A 193 6.20 20.55 13.95
CA ASP A 193 7.67 20.60 13.93
C ASP A 193 8.20 19.51 12.97
N PRO A 194 9.17 19.83 12.08
CA PRO A 194 9.81 18.85 11.20
C PRO A 194 10.40 17.62 11.90
N GLN A 195 10.71 17.70 13.21
CA GLN A 195 11.19 16.58 14.03
C GLN A 195 10.08 15.61 14.44
N ILE A 196 8.82 16.05 14.42
CA ILE A 196 7.70 15.20 14.74
C ILE A 196 7.39 14.31 13.52
N PRO A 197 7.44 12.97 13.68
CA PRO A 197 7.18 12.06 12.58
C PRO A 197 5.75 12.27 12.08
N PHE A 198 5.63 12.37 10.76
CA PHE A 198 4.38 12.42 10.02
C PHE A 198 3.42 13.54 10.45
N GLY A 199 3.94 14.61 11.06
CA GLY A 199 3.13 15.72 11.57
C GLY A 199 2.10 15.29 12.63
N SER A 200 2.46 14.35 13.50
CA SER A 200 1.60 13.74 14.54
C SER A 200 0.44 12.89 14.01
N ILE A 201 0.39 12.60 12.71
CA ILE A 201 -0.64 11.73 12.13
C ILE A 201 -0.32 10.28 12.45
N ASN A 202 -1.32 9.51 12.85
CA ASN A 202 -1.17 8.07 13.06
C ASN A 202 -1.01 7.38 11.70
N VAL A 203 0.06 6.61 11.52
CA VAL A 203 0.36 5.97 10.23
C VAL A 203 0.34 4.46 10.38
N ILE A 204 -0.40 3.79 9.51
CA ILE A 204 -0.54 2.33 9.50
C ILE A 204 -0.08 1.83 8.14
N PHE A 205 1.06 1.15 8.12
CA PHE A 205 1.67 0.57 6.92
C PHE A 205 1.20 -0.87 6.72
N PHE A 206 0.81 -1.21 5.49
CA PHE A 206 0.48 -2.57 5.07
C PHE A 206 1.40 -2.96 3.91
N GLY A 207 1.85 -4.22 3.87
CA GLY A 207 2.59 -4.72 2.72
C GLY A 207 3.39 -5.97 2.99
N ASP A 208 4.21 -6.34 2.01
CA ASP A 208 5.17 -7.43 2.10
C ASP A 208 6.52 -6.98 1.53
N TYR A 209 7.50 -6.79 2.42
CA TYR A 209 8.84 -6.33 2.04
C TYR A 209 9.60 -7.29 1.12
N LEU A 210 9.13 -8.54 0.97
CA LEU A 210 9.71 -9.53 0.05
C LEU A 210 9.08 -9.48 -1.36
N GLN A 211 8.13 -8.58 -1.61
CA GLN A 211 7.60 -8.33 -2.95
C GLN A 211 8.46 -7.29 -3.71
N TYR A 212 7.83 -6.50 -4.59
CA TYR A 212 8.53 -5.52 -5.41
C TYR A 212 9.17 -4.41 -4.58
N ARG A 213 10.44 -4.12 -4.90
CA ARG A 213 11.16 -2.97 -4.38
C ARG A 213 10.67 -1.68 -5.06
N PRO A 214 10.87 -0.51 -4.43
CA PRO A 214 10.60 0.76 -5.10
C PRO A 214 11.43 0.92 -6.39
N VAL A 215 10.82 1.51 -7.41
CA VAL A 215 11.46 1.77 -8.71
C VAL A 215 12.24 3.08 -8.63
N TYR A 216 13.54 3.07 -8.95
CA TYR A 216 14.46 4.22 -8.91
C TYR A 216 14.58 4.94 -7.55
N ASP A 217 14.20 4.29 -6.45
CA ASP A 217 14.33 4.81 -5.08
C ASP A 217 14.90 3.73 -4.15
N ALA A 218 15.38 4.14 -2.98
CA ALA A 218 15.96 3.25 -1.98
C ALA A 218 14.85 2.56 -1.17
N PRO A 219 14.91 1.23 -0.96
CA PRO A 219 13.98 0.51 -0.09
C PRO A 219 14.00 1.02 1.35
N LEU A 220 12.90 0.84 2.07
CA LEU A 220 12.73 1.32 3.45
C LEU A 220 13.69 0.69 4.46
N TYR A 221 14.13 -0.53 4.17
CA TYR A 221 15.11 -1.29 4.95
C TYR A 221 16.56 -1.03 4.52
N THR A 222 16.81 0.02 3.70
CA THR A 222 18.18 0.41 3.33
C THR A 222 19.00 0.68 4.60
N ASP A 223 20.18 0.07 4.66
CA ASP A 223 21.14 0.28 5.73
C ASP A 223 22.12 1.40 5.35
N PHE A 224 22.11 2.46 6.15
CA PHE A 224 23.00 3.62 6.00
C PHE A 224 24.16 3.64 7.01
N SER A 225 24.31 2.56 7.79
CA SER A 225 25.44 2.38 8.72
C SER A 225 26.73 2.08 7.97
N GLN A 226 26.64 1.43 6.80
CA GLN A 226 27.81 1.16 5.99
C GLN A 226 28.32 2.43 5.30
N PRO A 227 29.66 2.66 5.30
CA PRO A 227 30.24 3.79 4.60
C PRO A 227 29.93 3.67 3.10
N SER A 228 29.41 4.76 2.54
CA SER A 228 29.21 4.86 1.10
C SER A 228 30.54 4.62 0.39
N LYS A 229 30.54 3.79 -0.68
CA LYS A 229 31.72 3.57 -1.54
C LYS A 229 32.17 4.85 -2.28
N ASN A 230 31.48 5.96 -2.06
CA ASN A 230 31.87 7.27 -2.58
C ASN A 230 33.23 7.69 -1.99
N LYS A 231 34.11 8.14 -2.87
CA LYS A 231 35.45 8.63 -2.53
C LYS A 231 35.38 9.61 -1.36
N SER A 232 36.23 9.37 -0.36
CA SER A 232 36.43 10.25 0.79
C SER A 232 36.56 11.70 0.33
N GLY A 233 35.61 12.56 0.72
CA GLY A 233 35.67 14.01 0.48
C GLY A 233 34.50 14.64 -0.26
N GLN A 234 33.56 13.88 -0.83
CA GLN A 234 32.32 14.47 -1.37
C GLN A 234 31.26 14.64 -0.27
N SER A 235 30.74 15.86 -0.12
CA SER A 235 29.57 16.14 0.72
C SER A 235 28.40 15.25 0.30
N ARG A 236 27.64 14.74 1.28
CA ARG A 236 26.46 13.91 1.02
C ARG A 236 25.49 14.67 0.12
N SER A 237 24.93 13.97 -0.88
CA SER A 237 23.90 14.55 -1.73
C SER A 237 22.64 14.88 -0.90
N GLU A 238 21.90 15.91 -1.30
CA GLU A 238 20.61 16.25 -0.67
C GLU A 238 19.65 15.04 -0.66
N LYS A 239 19.65 14.25 -1.73
CA LYS A 239 18.87 13.00 -1.83
C LYS A 239 19.24 12.01 -0.72
N GLU A 240 20.54 11.80 -0.45
CA GLU A 240 20.97 10.89 0.62
C GLU A 240 20.55 11.41 2.01
N ILE A 241 20.64 12.72 2.24
CA ILE A 241 20.20 13.34 3.51
C ILE A 241 18.70 13.09 3.71
N GLN A 242 17.89 13.34 2.68
CA GLN A 242 16.45 13.09 2.73
C GLN A 242 16.12 11.61 2.96
N GLN A 243 16.83 10.70 2.31
CA GLN A 243 16.63 9.26 2.50
C GLN A 243 17.00 8.80 3.92
N ARG A 244 18.08 9.33 4.51
CA ARG A 244 18.46 9.07 5.91
C ARG A 244 17.41 9.60 6.90
N ALA A 245 16.89 10.80 6.66
CA ALA A 245 15.79 11.35 7.46
C ALA A 245 14.51 10.49 7.33
N ALA A 246 14.17 10.04 6.11
CA ALA A 246 13.04 9.14 5.93
C ALA A 246 13.26 7.77 6.61
N ARG A 247 14.51 7.30 6.66
CA ARG A 247 14.85 6.06 7.36
C ARG A 247 14.60 6.16 8.87
N SER A 248 14.88 7.31 9.48
CA SER A 248 14.60 7.52 10.91
C SER A 248 13.10 7.50 11.20
N LEU A 249 12.23 7.90 10.26
CA LEU A 249 10.77 7.75 10.42
C LEU A 249 10.35 6.28 10.49
N ILE A 250 10.92 5.43 9.64
CA ILE A 250 10.63 3.98 9.67
C ILE A 250 11.13 3.34 10.98
N LEU A 251 12.22 3.85 11.55
CA LEU A 251 12.73 3.38 12.85
C LEU A 251 11.85 3.82 14.03
N GLN A 252 10.88 4.71 13.82
CA GLN A 252 9.91 5.13 14.84
C GLN A 252 8.62 4.30 14.84
N ILE A 253 8.55 3.22 14.04
CA ILE A 253 7.46 2.24 14.14
C ILE A 253 7.42 1.69 15.56
N ASN A 254 6.29 1.85 16.23
CA ASN A 254 6.09 1.48 17.64
C ASN A 254 5.10 0.32 17.84
N CYS A 255 4.46 -0.16 16.77
CA CYS A 255 3.58 -1.31 16.82
C CYS A 255 3.75 -2.18 15.56
N VAL A 256 3.88 -3.50 15.72
CA VAL A 256 3.97 -4.43 14.59
C VAL A 256 3.05 -5.63 14.84
N ILE A 257 2.16 -5.91 13.89
CA ILE A 257 1.33 -7.12 13.89
C ILE A 257 1.54 -7.85 12.57
N LYS A 258 2.23 -8.99 12.61
CA LYS A 258 2.47 -9.81 11.43
C LYS A 258 1.24 -10.67 11.13
N LEU A 259 0.73 -10.59 9.91
CA LEU A 259 -0.28 -11.52 9.40
C LEU A 259 0.43 -12.71 8.75
N SER A 260 0.23 -13.89 9.30
CA SER A 260 0.84 -15.15 8.86
C SER A 260 -0.19 -16.11 8.25
N GLN A 261 -1.44 -16.05 8.69
CA GLN A 261 -2.48 -16.97 8.21
C GLN A 261 -2.86 -16.66 6.75
N GLN A 262 -2.87 -17.70 5.94
CA GLN A 262 -3.15 -17.60 4.51
C GLN A 262 -4.66 -17.70 4.25
N MET A 263 -5.23 -16.73 3.54
CA MET A 263 -6.69 -16.60 3.33
C MET A 263 -7.10 -16.73 1.86
N ARG A 264 -6.14 -16.81 0.93
CA ARG A 264 -6.41 -16.86 -0.52
C ARG A 264 -6.52 -18.27 -1.07
N THR A 265 -5.78 -19.22 -0.50
CA THR A 265 -5.64 -20.57 -1.03
C THR A 265 -5.44 -21.54 0.11
N GLU A 266 -6.09 -22.70 0.02
CA GLU A 266 -6.02 -23.80 0.99
C GLU A 266 -5.11 -24.95 0.51
N ASP A 267 -4.62 -24.91 -0.74
CA ASP A 267 -3.69 -25.89 -1.30
C ASP A 267 -2.32 -25.80 -0.62
N GLU A 268 -2.12 -26.65 0.38
CA GLU A 268 -0.90 -26.72 1.21
C GLU A 268 0.37 -26.88 0.37
N ARG A 269 0.34 -27.75 -0.64
CA ARG A 269 1.50 -27.99 -1.53
C ARG A 269 1.88 -26.72 -2.30
N TYR A 270 0.88 -25.96 -2.74
CA TYR A 270 1.12 -24.69 -3.42
C TYR A 270 1.58 -23.59 -2.44
N LEU A 271 1.03 -23.55 -1.23
CA LEU A 271 1.45 -22.60 -0.20
C LEU A 271 2.91 -22.79 0.21
N GLU A 272 3.33 -24.03 0.42
CA GLU A 272 4.73 -24.37 0.70
C GLU A 272 5.68 -23.90 -0.40
N LEU A 273 5.30 -24.13 -1.67
CA LEU A 273 6.06 -23.65 -2.83
C LEU A 273 6.18 -22.12 -2.80
N LEU A 274 5.08 -21.42 -2.53
CA LEU A 274 5.07 -19.95 -2.48
C LEU A 274 5.93 -19.40 -1.34
N GLU A 275 5.93 -20.04 -0.17
CA GLU A 275 6.78 -19.62 0.95
C GLU A 275 8.27 -19.83 0.65
N ARG A 276 8.64 -20.97 0.05
CA ARG A 276 10.01 -21.22 -0.42
C ARG A 276 10.44 -20.24 -1.51
N LEU A 277 9.58 -19.97 -2.48
CA LEU A 277 9.80 -18.98 -3.54
C LEU A 277 10.04 -17.59 -2.96
N ARG A 278 9.21 -17.18 -2.00
CA ARG A 278 9.29 -15.87 -1.32
C ARG A 278 10.60 -15.69 -0.56
N GLN A 279 11.17 -16.77 -0.02
CA GLN A 279 12.45 -16.74 0.69
C GLN A 279 13.68 -16.99 -0.21
N GLY A 280 13.47 -17.37 -1.47
CA GLY A 280 14.55 -17.76 -2.38
C GLY A 280 15.11 -19.17 -2.13
N ASN A 281 14.36 -20.03 -1.46
CA ASN A 281 14.75 -21.38 -1.02
C ASN A 281 14.05 -22.49 -1.84
N CYS A 282 13.80 -22.25 -3.13
CA CYS A 282 13.15 -23.23 -4.00
C CYS A 282 13.96 -24.53 -4.13
N ASN A 283 13.25 -25.66 -4.21
CA ASN A 283 13.84 -26.98 -4.40
C ASN A 283 13.40 -27.63 -5.73
N LEU A 284 13.89 -28.84 -6.00
CA LEU A 284 13.55 -29.57 -7.23
C LEU A 284 12.04 -29.87 -7.35
N GLN A 285 11.36 -30.19 -6.24
CA GLN A 285 9.93 -30.47 -6.24
C GLN A 285 9.11 -29.23 -6.63
N ASP A 286 9.57 -28.03 -6.25
CA ASP A 286 8.93 -26.78 -6.65
C ASP A 286 9.04 -26.56 -8.17
N TYR A 287 10.23 -26.82 -8.73
CA TYR A 287 10.46 -26.75 -10.17
C TYR A 287 9.60 -27.76 -10.93
N GLU A 288 9.54 -29.01 -10.47
CA GLU A 288 8.71 -30.05 -11.08
C GLU A 288 7.22 -29.67 -11.04
N LEU A 289 6.74 -29.15 -9.91
CA LEU A 289 5.36 -28.69 -9.76
C LEU A 289 5.04 -27.55 -10.74
N LEU A 290 5.90 -26.55 -10.87
CA LEU A 290 5.71 -25.46 -11.84
C LEU A 290 5.80 -25.94 -13.29
N SER A 291 6.65 -26.92 -13.57
CA SER A 291 6.80 -27.53 -14.89
C SER A 291 5.50 -28.19 -15.37
N THR A 292 4.69 -28.74 -14.45
CA THR A 292 3.34 -29.25 -14.78
C THR A 292 2.36 -28.19 -15.27
N ARG A 293 2.69 -26.91 -15.15
CA ARG A 293 1.83 -25.78 -15.56
C ARG A 293 2.30 -25.11 -16.86
N ILE A 294 3.38 -25.59 -17.46
CA ILE A 294 3.87 -25.07 -18.74
C ILE A 294 2.94 -25.54 -19.87
N VAL A 295 2.60 -24.64 -20.78
CA VAL A 295 1.82 -24.97 -21.98
C VAL A 295 2.69 -25.73 -22.97
N GLY A 296 2.22 -26.92 -23.38
CA GLY A 296 2.93 -27.88 -24.21
C GLY A 296 2.77 -29.31 -23.68
N GLN A 297 3.17 -30.31 -24.48
CA GLN A 297 3.28 -31.69 -23.99
C GLN A 297 4.46 -31.83 -23.02
N PRO A 298 4.35 -32.60 -21.93
CA PRO A 298 3.22 -33.47 -21.53
C PRO A 298 2.22 -32.82 -20.55
N SER A 299 2.38 -31.55 -20.20
CA SER A 299 1.68 -30.89 -19.07
C SER A 299 0.31 -30.29 -19.44
N VAL A 300 0.28 -29.24 -20.25
CA VAL A 300 -0.96 -28.53 -20.63
C VAL A 300 -1.06 -28.53 -22.15
N SER A 301 -1.93 -29.38 -22.68
CA SER A 301 -2.04 -29.65 -24.13
C SER A 301 -2.43 -28.43 -24.96
N SER A 302 -3.31 -27.56 -24.45
CA SER A 302 -3.76 -26.36 -25.15
C SER A 302 -4.39 -25.33 -24.21
N LEU A 303 -4.33 -24.06 -24.60
CA LEU A 303 -5.10 -22.96 -23.98
C LEU A 303 -6.46 -22.72 -24.67
N ARG A 304 -6.89 -23.61 -25.58
CA ARG A 304 -8.18 -23.49 -26.30
C ARG A 304 -9.40 -23.84 -25.46
N GLU A 305 -9.21 -24.42 -24.29
CA GLU A 305 -10.31 -24.79 -23.40
C GLU A 305 -11.02 -23.55 -22.84
N SER A 306 -12.34 -23.62 -22.67
CA SER A 306 -13.18 -22.49 -22.27
C SER A 306 -12.77 -21.83 -20.95
N ARG A 307 -12.19 -22.58 -20.02
CA ARG A 307 -11.69 -22.06 -18.72
C ARG A 307 -10.63 -20.97 -18.87
N TRP A 308 -9.94 -20.88 -20.01
CA TRP A 308 -8.89 -19.90 -20.25
C TRP A 308 -9.39 -18.63 -20.95
N ASN A 309 -10.63 -18.62 -21.44
CA ASN A 309 -11.17 -17.52 -22.24
C ASN A 309 -11.16 -16.17 -21.50
N GLU A 310 -11.32 -16.21 -20.17
CA GLU A 310 -11.37 -15.02 -19.31
C GLU A 310 -10.13 -14.90 -18.42
N ALA A 311 -9.11 -15.74 -18.64
CA ALA A 311 -7.93 -15.75 -17.79
C ALA A 311 -7.10 -14.47 -17.98
N PRO A 312 -6.74 -13.75 -16.90
CA PRO A 312 -5.87 -12.59 -17.01
C PRO A 312 -4.46 -13.01 -17.44
N ILE A 313 -3.88 -12.28 -18.40
CA ILE A 313 -2.51 -12.52 -18.85
C ILE A 313 -1.57 -11.52 -18.17
N LEU A 314 -0.59 -12.04 -17.43
CA LEU A 314 0.48 -11.24 -16.84
C LEU A 314 1.69 -11.22 -17.77
N ALA A 315 2.20 -10.03 -18.07
CA ALA A 315 3.38 -9.84 -18.90
C ALA A 315 4.41 -8.96 -18.19
N TYR A 316 5.69 -9.28 -18.36
CA TYR A 316 6.79 -8.55 -17.72
C TYR A 316 6.98 -7.13 -18.29
N ARG A 317 6.73 -6.92 -19.58
CA ARG A 317 6.92 -5.62 -20.25
C ARG A 317 5.58 -5.01 -20.66
N ASN A 318 5.46 -3.70 -20.46
CA ASN A 318 4.27 -2.93 -20.90
C ASN A 318 4.02 -3.08 -22.40
N GLU A 319 5.06 -3.09 -23.23
CA GLU A 319 4.96 -3.31 -24.68
C GLU A 319 4.27 -4.62 -25.04
N VAL A 320 4.64 -5.71 -24.35
CA VAL A 320 4.04 -7.04 -24.57
C VAL A 320 2.59 -7.04 -24.11
N ARG A 321 2.30 -6.46 -22.93
CA ARG A 321 0.93 -6.28 -22.44
C ARG A 321 0.06 -5.52 -23.45
N THR A 322 0.57 -4.40 -23.97
CA THR A 322 -0.15 -3.55 -24.94
C THR A 322 -0.44 -4.32 -26.24
N GLN A 323 0.53 -5.08 -26.75
CA GLN A 323 0.32 -5.93 -27.93
C GLN A 323 -0.71 -7.05 -27.67
N LEU A 324 -0.66 -7.69 -26.50
CA LEU A 324 -1.64 -8.71 -26.12
C LEU A 324 -3.04 -8.13 -26.01
N ASN A 325 -3.20 -6.98 -25.37
CA ASN A 325 -4.48 -6.27 -25.27
C ASN A 325 -5.02 -5.87 -26.64
N ASN A 326 -4.16 -5.35 -27.53
CA ASN A 326 -4.58 -5.00 -28.90
C ASN A 326 -5.04 -6.23 -29.68
N LYS A 327 -4.34 -7.37 -29.56
CA LYS A 327 -4.77 -8.63 -30.17
C LYS A 327 -6.09 -9.13 -29.58
N ALA A 328 -6.27 -9.03 -28.26
CA ALA A 328 -7.50 -9.40 -27.58
C ALA A 328 -8.69 -8.55 -28.05
N ALA A 329 -8.50 -7.23 -28.19
CA ALA A 329 -9.51 -6.32 -28.73
C ALA A 329 -9.91 -6.71 -30.16
N VAL A 330 -8.95 -6.93 -31.07
CA VAL A 330 -9.23 -7.34 -32.46
C VAL A 330 -9.96 -8.68 -32.51
N HIS A 331 -9.54 -9.64 -31.70
CA HIS A 331 -10.18 -10.96 -31.63
C HIS A 331 -11.62 -10.88 -31.12
N ASN A 332 -11.87 -10.11 -30.04
CA ASN A 332 -13.22 -9.92 -29.50
C ASN A 332 -14.13 -9.19 -30.49
N ALA A 333 -13.62 -8.22 -31.24
CA ALA A 333 -14.37 -7.56 -32.31
C ALA A 333 -14.82 -8.59 -33.36
N ALA A 334 -13.89 -9.44 -33.82
CA ALA A 334 -14.18 -10.48 -34.81
C ALA A 334 -15.23 -11.49 -34.31
N GLN A 335 -15.17 -11.91 -33.05
CA GLN A 335 -16.16 -12.80 -32.45
C GLN A 335 -17.57 -12.20 -32.39
N LEU A 336 -17.67 -10.89 -32.16
CA LEU A 336 -18.94 -10.17 -32.13
C LEU A 336 -19.43 -9.76 -33.53
N GLY A 337 -18.66 -10.04 -34.60
CA GLY A 337 -18.96 -9.55 -35.94
C GLY A 337 -18.88 -8.02 -36.07
N LEU A 338 -18.12 -7.37 -35.20
CA LEU A 338 -17.94 -5.93 -35.15
C LEU A 338 -16.56 -5.52 -35.68
N GLN A 339 -16.44 -4.26 -36.10
CA GLN A 339 -15.14 -3.63 -36.34
C GLN A 339 -14.67 -2.93 -35.05
N PRO A 340 -13.39 -3.08 -34.65
CA PRO A 340 -12.88 -2.39 -33.47
C PRO A 340 -12.88 -0.87 -33.73
N MET A 341 -13.39 -0.11 -32.77
CA MET A 341 -13.25 1.35 -32.80
C MET A 341 -11.84 1.71 -32.38
N VAL A 342 -11.13 2.53 -33.14
CA VAL A 342 -9.75 2.93 -32.80
C VAL A 342 -9.73 4.40 -32.42
N CYS A 343 -9.35 4.68 -31.18
CA CYS A 343 -9.01 6.03 -30.78
C CYS A 343 -7.57 6.32 -31.20
N VAL A 344 -7.38 7.41 -31.95
CA VAL A 344 -6.08 7.83 -32.48
C VAL A 344 -5.63 9.07 -31.72
N ALA A 345 -4.40 9.04 -31.20
CA ALA A 345 -3.82 10.18 -30.50
C ALA A 345 -3.62 11.37 -31.46
N GLN A 346 -3.82 12.57 -30.93
CA GLN A 346 -3.53 13.82 -31.63
C GLN A 346 -2.34 14.50 -30.95
N ASP A 347 -1.17 14.34 -31.55
CA ASP A 347 0.08 14.88 -31.00
C ASP A 347 0.35 16.30 -31.52
N THR A 348 0.89 17.14 -30.64
CA THR A 348 1.32 18.50 -30.99
C THR A 348 2.73 18.77 -30.49
N CYS A 349 3.47 19.58 -31.24
CA CYS A 349 4.78 20.10 -30.81
C CYS A 349 4.66 21.60 -30.58
N LYS A 350 4.86 22.04 -29.32
CA LYS A 350 4.71 23.45 -28.90
C LYS A 350 3.34 24.04 -29.32
N GLY A 351 2.28 23.24 -29.20
CA GLY A 351 0.91 23.63 -29.55
C GLY A 351 0.58 23.66 -31.04
N LYS A 352 1.52 23.26 -31.92
CA LYS A 352 1.26 23.11 -33.36
C LYS A 352 1.07 21.63 -33.73
N PRO A 353 0.13 21.29 -34.61
CA PRO A 353 -0.03 19.94 -35.10
C PRO A 353 1.22 19.47 -35.84
N ILE A 354 1.47 18.17 -35.81
CA ILE A 354 2.61 17.55 -36.49
C ILE A 354 2.18 17.21 -37.92
N GLU A 355 2.76 17.86 -38.92
CA GLU A 355 2.41 17.69 -40.33
C GLU A 355 3.26 16.63 -41.06
N ASP A 356 4.44 16.29 -40.52
CA ASP A 356 5.31 15.26 -41.11
C ASP A 356 4.67 13.86 -40.97
N PRO A 357 4.32 13.20 -42.09
CA PRO A 357 3.65 11.90 -42.06
C PRO A 357 4.52 10.79 -41.47
N ILE A 358 5.83 10.87 -41.66
CA ILE A 358 6.79 9.87 -41.15
C ILE A 358 6.88 10.00 -39.63
N LEU A 359 6.94 11.23 -39.13
CA LEU A 359 6.96 11.50 -37.70
C LEU A 359 5.63 11.10 -37.04
N MET A 360 4.50 11.46 -37.65
CA MET A 360 3.18 11.08 -37.14
C MET A 360 3.04 9.56 -37.02
N LYS A 361 3.43 8.80 -38.05
CA LYS A 361 3.43 7.33 -37.99
C LYS A 361 4.31 6.79 -36.86
N LYS A 362 5.52 7.33 -36.70
CA LYS A 362 6.43 6.92 -35.62
C LYS A 362 5.89 7.20 -34.22
N LEU A 363 5.14 8.28 -34.04
CA LEU A 363 4.49 8.62 -32.78
C LEU A 363 3.33 7.68 -32.47
N LEU A 364 2.51 7.34 -33.48
CA LEU A 364 1.42 6.38 -33.32
C LEU A 364 1.91 4.97 -32.95
N GLU A 365 3.07 4.57 -33.49
CA GLU A 365 3.72 3.29 -33.21
C GLU A 365 4.60 3.32 -31.94
N LEU A 366 4.71 4.48 -31.28
CA LEU A 366 5.54 4.60 -30.09
C LEU A 366 4.95 3.78 -28.95
N SER A 367 5.84 3.07 -28.25
CA SER A 367 5.50 2.32 -27.04
C SER A 367 4.89 3.24 -25.99
N ASP A 368 3.79 2.79 -25.36
CA ASP A 368 3.10 3.52 -24.29
C ASP A 368 4.03 3.77 -23.08
N SER A 369 5.08 2.96 -22.92
CA SER A 369 6.12 3.20 -21.91
C SER A 369 6.92 4.50 -22.12
N LYS A 370 6.97 5.02 -23.35
CA LYS A 370 7.69 6.25 -23.72
C LYS A 370 6.78 7.48 -23.77
N THR A 371 5.47 7.28 -23.72
CA THR A 371 4.44 8.33 -23.78
C THR A 371 3.63 8.41 -22.48
N GLU A 372 4.25 8.13 -21.34
CA GLU A 372 3.59 8.19 -20.02
C GLU A 372 2.32 7.32 -19.91
N HIS A 373 2.31 6.17 -20.59
CA HIS A 373 1.19 5.22 -20.68
C HIS A 373 0.01 5.67 -21.55
N LEU A 374 0.22 6.63 -22.45
CA LEU A 374 -0.76 7.06 -23.45
C LEU A 374 -0.43 6.45 -24.83
N PRO A 375 -1.11 5.38 -25.25
CA PRO A 375 -0.82 4.76 -26.54
C PRO A 375 -1.24 5.67 -27.70
N GLY A 376 -0.49 5.64 -28.80
CA GLY A 376 -0.85 6.36 -30.02
C GLY A 376 -2.12 5.83 -30.70
N LEU A 377 -2.35 4.52 -30.61
CA LEU A 377 -3.55 3.85 -31.08
C LEU A 377 -4.15 3.01 -29.96
N LEU A 378 -5.44 3.22 -29.68
CA LEU A 378 -6.16 2.47 -28.66
C LEU A 378 -7.42 1.83 -29.27
N PRO A 379 -7.39 0.53 -29.59
CA PRO A 379 -8.56 -0.18 -30.06
C PRO A 379 -9.55 -0.46 -28.91
N PHE A 380 -10.83 -0.33 -29.20
CA PHE A 380 -11.95 -0.53 -28.30
C PHE A 380 -13.02 -1.40 -28.95
N VAL A 381 -13.64 -2.24 -28.12
CA VAL A 381 -14.79 -3.06 -28.48
C VAL A 381 -15.81 -2.96 -27.34
N PRO A 382 -17.12 -2.84 -27.63
CA PRO A 382 -18.14 -2.88 -26.58
C PRO A 382 -17.98 -4.10 -25.67
N GLY A 383 -18.04 -3.88 -24.35
CA GLY A 383 -17.85 -4.94 -23.35
C GLY A 383 -16.39 -5.25 -22.98
N MET A 384 -15.40 -4.59 -23.61
CA MET A 384 -13.99 -4.77 -23.26
C MET A 384 -13.68 -4.20 -21.86
N PRO A 385 -12.98 -4.95 -20.98
CA PRO A 385 -12.51 -4.42 -19.71
C PRO A 385 -11.46 -3.34 -19.93
N VAL A 386 -11.59 -2.21 -19.22
CA VAL A 386 -10.67 -1.08 -19.29
C VAL A 386 -10.25 -0.62 -17.90
N ILE A 387 -9.03 -0.10 -17.79
CA ILE A 387 -8.52 0.53 -16.56
C ILE A 387 -8.39 2.02 -16.83
N LEU A 388 -8.98 2.84 -15.96
CA LEU A 388 -8.83 4.29 -15.98
C LEU A 388 -7.47 4.67 -15.39
N THR A 389 -6.71 5.51 -16.11
CA THR A 389 -5.33 5.85 -15.76
C THR A 389 -5.12 7.32 -15.35
N GLN A 390 -6.20 8.11 -15.22
CA GLN A 390 -6.15 9.54 -14.90
C GLN A 390 -6.86 9.89 -13.58
#